data_AF-A0A397DA64-F1
#
_entry.id   AF-A0A397DA64-F1
#
_cell.length_a   1.000
_cell.length_b   1.000
_cell.length_c   1.000
_cell.angle_alpha   90.00
_cell.angle_beta   90.00
_cell.angle_gamma   90.00
#
_symmetry.space_group_name_H-M   'P 1'
#
loop_
_entity.id
_entity.type
_entity.pdbx_description
1 polymer ?
#
loop_
_entity_poly.entity_id
_entity_poly.type
_entity_poly.pdbx_seq_one_letter_code
_entity_poly.pdbx_strand_id
1 'polypeptide(L)'
;MTSKQEACTYPCIDQTPTSAHAPCLDVPVVTPVHVFNFLQHSASRSIVLDISKSFDKPPKMVLAVSFSTDDSTARSCEFDQETAARLTDVRLTHVFVMGNPSSPHFHQDLSVVHARLLDTRGTVSPALCIQYVDAAILVDMFPLVEPPLVSLIETSRGWIFLGNNLHAQNDKVVNDLAIRSIVNCSSTIQDRTFSHVDYYDVTVSTENPEESTFKAFDEAVAYMESAQSRVLVHSTYGRSRCCTLVVYFLMKTESMSLVDAYHRVLSSRPNMMPRDAILDILLQKERFLFGTSSFDDEDGRNRCKHMTRGGLLSREGQARLTAAISNIHDTEVRHLAAKNKPIHHPTVVHESPTTRLSSKSKRTVPESSVTCRWLFNRLQSGTGMLLLDARSRSDFDDNCIPTAISIPATHTATLDAVENALLPEQAHLFTAKKRKLREVVIYGYAVKVSLKELKPWMYVVGSLVVAEGLVSSVRYLEDGFTTFHFRYPFYTSQFLFANTIDDDDDRHHHHLLARTQSGTHNVNYPNEILDGFLYLGNMWHAQSPSVVRNLGITHIVNASLDTTNVFDKAGVLYLEVKIKDDIHANIGAYFEPTYRFIEAAKQVLTLLSGWTC
;
A
#
# COMPACT_ATOMS: atom_id res chain seq x y z
N MET A 1 12.57 -0.56 -42.41
CA MET A 1 13.06 0.76 -42.83
C MET A 1 12.58 1.78 -41.81
N THR A 2 13.54 2.32 -41.07
CA THR A 2 13.55 3.44 -40.08
C THR A 2 12.25 4.21 -39.73
N SER A 3 11.89 4.21 -38.44
CA SER A 3 11.18 5.32 -37.76
C SER A 3 11.56 5.32 -36.25
N LYS A 4 12.56 6.12 -35.88
CA LYS A 4 12.48 7.41 -35.13
C LYS A 4 12.11 7.27 -33.64
N GLN A 5 13.16 7.19 -32.81
CA GLN A 5 13.15 7.68 -31.43
C GLN A 5 13.03 9.20 -31.47
N GLU A 6 11.98 9.77 -30.88
CA GLU A 6 11.95 11.19 -30.55
C GLU A 6 12.54 11.39 -29.16
N ALA A 7 13.84 11.68 -29.14
CA ALA A 7 14.44 12.39 -28.03
C ALA A 7 13.84 13.80 -27.98
N CYS A 8 13.47 14.24 -26.77
CA CYS A 8 13.02 15.61 -26.53
C CYS A 8 14.21 16.56 -26.73
N THR A 9 14.41 17.03 -27.96
CA THR A 9 15.34 18.11 -28.29
C THR A 9 14.56 19.42 -28.30
N TYR A 10 14.76 20.24 -27.28
CA TYR A 10 14.40 21.66 -27.35
C TYR A 10 15.32 22.38 -28.36
N PRO A 11 14.83 23.43 -29.04
CA PRO A 11 15.60 24.16 -30.04
C PRO A 11 16.83 24.79 -29.40
N CYS A 12 17.98 24.56 -30.03
CA CYS A 12 19.24 25.24 -29.75
C CYS A 12 18.99 26.75 -29.83
N ILE A 13 19.09 27.46 -28.71
CA ILE A 13 19.06 28.91 -28.68
C ILE A 13 20.30 29.39 -29.44
N ASP A 14 20.09 30.25 -30.43
CA ASP A 14 21.10 30.84 -31.29
C ASP A 14 22.37 31.23 -30.53
N GLN A 15 23.46 30.55 -30.84
CA GLN A 15 24.81 30.97 -30.45
C GLN A 15 25.21 32.17 -31.30
N THR A 16 24.97 33.37 -30.79
CA THR A 16 25.80 34.52 -31.17
C THR A 16 26.93 34.65 -30.14
N PRO A 17 28.21 34.67 -30.56
CA PRO A 17 29.34 34.56 -29.65
C PRO A 17 29.69 35.94 -29.11
N THR A 18 29.23 36.30 -27.91
CA THR A 18 29.89 37.35 -27.12
C THR A 18 29.77 37.15 -25.62
N SER A 19 30.94 37.16 -24.97
CA SER A 19 31.24 37.19 -23.53
C SER A 19 31.41 35.85 -22.78
N ALA A 20 32.70 35.59 -22.52
CA ALA A 20 33.38 34.72 -21.57
C ALA A 20 32.58 33.88 -20.55
N HIS A 21 32.81 32.56 -20.64
CA HIS A 21 32.95 31.60 -19.54
C HIS A 21 31.92 31.63 -18.40
N ALA A 22 30.76 31.00 -18.61
CA ALA A 22 30.03 30.33 -17.53
C ALA A 22 30.20 28.81 -17.70
N PRO A 23 30.63 28.06 -16.67
CA PRO A 23 30.74 26.62 -16.75
C PRO A 23 29.33 26.01 -16.89
N CYS A 24 29.11 25.25 -17.96
CA CYS A 24 27.89 24.46 -18.12
C CYS A 24 27.92 23.32 -17.11
N LEU A 25 27.18 23.46 -16.01
CA LEU A 25 26.98 22.41 -15.02
C LEU A 25 26.09 21.31 -15.64
N ASP A 26 26.66 20.14 -15.93
CA ASP A 26 25.92 18.92 -16.32
C ASP A 26 25.14 18.36 -15.11
N VAL A 27 24.11 19.09 -14.65
CA VAL A 27 23.24 18.66 -13.54
C VAL A 27 21.92 18.13 -14.13
N PRO A 28 21.46 16.92 -13.74
CA PRO A 28 20.20 16.37 -14.24
C PRO A 28 19.02 17.28 -13.88
N VAL A 29 18.23 17.66 -14.88
CA VAL A 29 16.98 18.43 -14.71
C VAL A 29 15.82 17.46 -14.51
N VAL A 30 15.00 17.71 -13.49
CA VAL A 30 13.79 16.93 -13.17
C VAL A 30 12.55 17.82 -13.19
N THR A 31 11.39 17.19 -13.44
CA THR A 31 10.11 17.90 -13.46
C THR A 31 9.58 18.13 -12.04
N PRO A 32 8.75 19.16 -11.81
CA PRO A 32 8.06 19.38 -10.54
C PRO A 32 7.24 18.18 -10.05
N VAL A 33 6.63 17.44 -10.98
CA VAL A 33 5.88 16.20 -10.68
C VAL A 33 6.80 15.12 -10.13
N HIS A 34 8.01 14.99 -10.70
CA HIS A 34 9.01 14.07 -10.19
C HIS A 34 9.37 14.40 -8.74
N VAL A 35 9.66 15.67 -8.46
CA VAL A 35 9.98 16.14 -7.10
C VAL A 35 8.82 15.90 -6.14
N PHE A 36 7.59 16.26 -6.54
CA PHE A 36 6.38 16.03 -5.75
C PHE A 36 6.31 14.57 -5.31
N ASN A 37 6.35 13.64 -6.25
CA ASN A 37 6.23 12.21 -5.97
C ASN A 37 7.44 11.65 -5.22
N PHE A 38 8.65 12.14 -5.52
CA PHE A 38 9.86 11.69 -4.85
C PHE A 38 9.82 12.01 -3.34
N LEU A 39 9.34 13.20 -3.00
CA LEU A 39 9.18 13.63 -1.60
C LEU A 39 8.16 12.76 -0.85
N GLN A 40 7.11 12.25 -1.52
CA GLN A 40 6.15 11.33 -0.90
C GLN A 40 6.79 10.05 -0.37
N HIS A 41 7.77 9.55 -1.10
CA HIS A 41 8.43 8.28 -0.77
C HIS A 41 9.69 8.50 0.05
N SER A 42 10.30 9.69 0.00
CA SER A 42 11.67 9.92 0.49
C SER A 42 11.85 11.19 1.33
N ALA A 43 10.79 11.81 1.86
CA ALA A 43 10.86 13.09 2.59
C ALA A 43 11.99 13.17 3.64
N SER A 44 12.21 12.11 4.42
CA SER A 44 13.26 12.07 5.46
C SER A 44 14.70 11.96 4.92
N ARG A 45 14.88 11.75 3.62
CA ARG A 45 16.16 11.58 2.92
C ARG A 45 16.37 12.62 1.81
N SER A 46 15.55 13.68 1.79
CA SER A 46 15.56 14.70 0.75
C SER A 46 15.49 16.12 1.32
N ILE A 47 16.12 17.05 0.61
CA ILE A 47 16.03 18.49 0.85
C ILE A 47 15.66 19.17 -0.46
N VAL A 48 14.83 20.21 -0.37
CA VAL A 48 14.56 21.13 -1.47
C VAL A 48 15.14 22.48 -1.10
N LEU A 49 16.04 23.01 -1.92
CA LEU A 49 16.63 24.33 -1.79
C LEU A 49 16.00 25.28 -2.81
N ASP A 50 15.59 26.46 -2.38
CA ASP A 50 15.16 27.52 -3.29
C ASP A 50 16.19 28.64 -3.35
N ILE A 51 16.69 28.91 -4.56
CA ILE A 51 17.65 29.98 -4.85
C ILE A 51 17.00 31.22 -5.48
N SER A 52 15.67 31.21 -5.71
CA SER A 52 14.98 32.26 -6.46
C SER A 52 14.61 33.53 -5.65
N LYS A 53 14.88 33.57 -4.34
CA LYS A 53 14.42 34.64 -3.41
C LYS A 53 12.91 34.91 -3.48
N SER A 54 12.10 33.95 -3.96
CA SER A 54 10.69 34.18 -4.31
C SER A 54 9.72 34.13 -3.13
N PHE A 55 10.19 33.81 -1.91
CA PHE A 55 9.33 33.64 -0.74
C PHE A 55 9.71 34.58 0.41
N ASP A 56 8.74 35.38 0.86
CA ASP A 56 8.84 36.15 2.12
C ASP A 56 8.92 35.23 3.36
N LYS A 57 8.35 34.02 3.26
CA LYS A 57 8.52 32.89 4.19
C LYS A 57 8.48 31.58 3.39
N PRO A 58 9.59 30.83 3.29
CA PRO A 58 9.58 29.58 2.53
C PRO A 58 8.72 28.50 3.23
N PRO A 59 8.05 27.61 2.49
CA PRO A 59 7.38 26.43 3.06
C PRO A 59 8.36 25.58 3.89
N LYS A 60 7.93 24.93 4.99
CA LYS A 60 8.85 24.22 5.92
C LYS A 60 9.77 23.17 5.27
N MET A 61 9.38 22.59 4.13
CA MET A 61 10.20 21.62 3.41
C MET A 61 11.21 22.25 2.43
N VAL A 62 10.99 23.51 2.05
CA VAL A 62 11.83 24.27 1.14
C VAL A 62 12.73 25.18 1.97
N LEU A 63 14.03 25.03 1.82
CA LEU A 63 15.00 25.85 2.55
C LEU A 63 15.47 26.96 1.61
N ALA A 64 15.19 28.21 1.98
CA ALA A 64 15.62 29.36 1.21
C ALA A 64 17.14 29.53 1.35
N VAL A 65 17.82 29.73 0.23
CA VAL A 65 19.26 30.02 0.24
C VAL A 65 19.47 31.52 0.24
N SER A 66 20.21 32.00 1.23
CA SER A 66 20.62 33.40 1.30
C SER A 66 21.96 33.59 0.60
N PHE A 67 22.04 34.62 -0.24
CA PHE A 67 23.25 35.00 -0.95
C PHE A 67 23.78 36.32 -0.38
N SER A 68 25.07 36.36 -0.02
CA SER A 68 25.78 37.59 0.31
C SER A 68 26.56 38.10 -0.90
N THR A 69 26.65 39.42 -1.00
CA THR A 69 27.58 40.10 -1.92
C THR A 69 28.58 40.84 -1.06
N ASP A 70 29.80 40.32 -0.96
CA ASP A 70 30.91 41.09 -0.38
C ASP A 70 31.44 42.07 -1.45
N ASP A 71 32.17 43.10 -1.02
CA ASP A 71 32.73 44.18 -1.88
C ASP A 71 33.67 43.70 -3.01
N SER A 72 34.05 42.42 -2.99
CA SER A 72 34.65 41.71 -4.13
C SER A 72 33.56 40.94 -4.88
N THR A 73 33.46 41.12 -6.19
CA THR A 73 32.48 40.56 -7.15
C THR A 73 32.08 39.05 -7.08
N ALA A 74 32.54 38.29 -6.10
CA ALA A 74 32.15 36.91 -5.82
C ALA A 74 30.87 36.82 -4.96
N ARG A 75 29.80 36.22 -5.52
CA ARG A 75 28.62 35.81 -4.74
C ARG A 75 28.97 34.60 -3.88
N SER A 76 28.58 34.62 -2.61
CA SER A 76 28.68 33.47 -1.72
C SER A 76 27.30 33.12 -1.14
N CYS A 77 27.09 31.87 -0.74
CA CYS A 77 25.86 31.45 -0.08
C CYS A 77 26.14 30.87 1.31
N GLU A 78 25.31 31.24 2.28
CA GLU A 78 25.32 30.65 3.61
C GLU A 78 24.01 29.91 3.85
N PHE A 79 24.12 28.75 4.51
CA PHE A 79 22.98 27.99 4.99
C PHE A 79 22.77 28.32 6.46
N ASP A 80 21.52 28.53 6.86
CA ASP A 80 21.19 28.66 8.28
C ASP A 80 21.53 27.36 9.05
N GLN A 81 21.52 27.45 10.38
CA GLN A 81 21.92 26.34 11.26
C GLN A 81 21.07 25.07 11.03
N GLU A 82 19.77 25.21 10.74
CA GLU A 82 18.86 24.09 10.52
C GLU A 82 19.15 23.40 9.17
N THR A 83 19.37 24.19 8.12
CA THR A 83 19.70 23.74 6.78
C THR A 83 21.06 23.05 6.76
N ALA A 84 22.06 23.64 7.40
CA ALA A 84 23.38 23.04 7.54
C ALA A 84 23.31 21.69 8.27
N ALA A 85 22.57 21.60 9.37
CA ALA A 85 22.38 20.35 10.11
C ALA A 85 21.75 19.25 9.23
N ARG A 86 20.70 19.58 8.46
CA ARG A 86 20.06 18.63 7.53
C ARG A 86 20.99 18.19 6.41
N LEU A 87 21.81 19.10 5.85
CA LEU A 87 22.76 18.79 4.78
C LEU A 87 23.88 17.83 5.23
N THR A 88 24.26 17.92 6.51
CA THR A 88 25.25 17.01 7.14
C THR A 88 24.67 15.66 7.58
N ASP A 89 23.36 15.44 7.48
CA ASP A 89 22.76 14.13 7.82
C ASP A 89 23.26 13.05 6.82
N VAL A 90 23.96 12.05 7.35
CA VAL A 90 24.51 10.94 6.56
C VAL A 90 23.45 10.13 5.80
N ARG A 91 22.18 10.24 6.19
CA ARG A 91 21.04 9.57 5.54
C ARG A 91 20.45 10.36 4.38
N LEU A 92 20.79 11.64 4.24
CA LEU A 92 20.33 12.46 3.12
C LEU A 92 21.01 11.97 1.84
N THR A 93 20.20 11.59 0.86
CA THR A 93 20.64 11.03 -0.42
C THR A 93 20.31 11.93 -1.60
N HIS A 94 19.35 12.86 -1.47
CA HIS A 94 18.92 13.73 -2.58
C HIS A 94 18.78 15.18 -2.15
N VAL A 95 19.27 16.09 -2.99
CA VAL A 95 19.04 17.54 -2.90
C VAL A 95 18.44 18.03 -4.21
N PHE A 96 17.26 18.62 -4.13
CA PHE A 96 16.62 19.31 -5.24
C PHE A 96 16.89 20.81 -5.13
N VAL A 97 17.36 21.43 -6.22
CA VAL A 97 17.59 22.87 -6.27
C VAL A 97 16.59 23.50 -7.23
N MET A 98 15.84 24.49 -6.76
CA MET A 98 14.81 25.22 -7.51
C MET A 98 15.26 26.66 -7.67
N GLY A 99 15.08 27.24 -8.86
CA GLY A 99 15.43 28.63 -9.13
C GLY A 99 14.65 29.18 -10.32
N ASN A 100 14.59 30.50 -10.46
CA ASN A 100 13.98 31.12 -11.63
C ASN A 100 15.02 31.20 -12.77
N PRO A 101 14.87 30.45 -13.88
CA PRO A 101 15.83 30.47 -14.99
C PRO A 101 15.95 31.84 -15.65
N SER A 102 14.90 32.67 -15.56
CA SER A 102 14.89 34.02 -16.12
C SER A 102 15.63 35.04 -15.24
N SER A 103 16.12 34.65 -14.06
CA SER A 103 16.93 35.52 -13.20
C SER A 103 18.32 35.76 -13.82
N PRO A 104 18.81 37.01 -13.89
CA PRO A 104 20.13 37.33 -14.46
C PRO A 104 21.30 36.71 -13.69
N HIS A 105 21.06 36.29 -12.44
CA HIS A 105 22.07 35.66 -11.59
C HIS A 105 21.89 34.14 -11.46
N PHE A 106 20.91 33.55 -12.14
CA PHE A 106 20.52 32.15 -11.98
C PHE A 106 21.70 31.17 -12.08
N HIS A 107 22.48 31.23 -13.16
CA HIS A 107 23.61 30.32 -13.37
C HIS A 107 24.73 30.55 -12.34
N GLN A 108 24.93 31.79 -11.89
CA GLN A 108 25.93 32.12 -10.87
C GLN A 108 25.49 31.59 -9.50
N ASP A 109 24.23 31.81 -9.12
CA ASP A 109 23.64 31.34 -7.87
C ASP A 109 23.64 29.80 -7.79
N LEU A 110 23.27 29.12 -8.89
CA LEU A 110 23.31 27.67 -8.98
C LEU A 110 24.73 27.11 -8.81
N SER A 111 25.72 27.74 -9.44
CA SER A 111 27.13 27.33 -9.35
C SER A 111 27.67 27.47 -7.92
N VAL A 112 27.33 28.57 -7.25
CA VAL A 112 27.74 28.85 -5.86
C VAL A 112 27.12 27.84 -4.90
N VAL A 113 25.82 27.54 -5.04
CA VAL A 113 25.15 26.54 -4.20
C VAL A 113 25.69 25.15 -4.44
N HIS A 114 25.93 24.76 -5.69
CA HIS A 114 26.52 23.46 -6.01
C HIS A 114 27.91 23.29 -5.39
N ALA A 115 28.78 24.29 -5.52
CA ALA A 115 30.10 24.28 -4.90
C ALA A 115 30.00 24.18 -3.36
N ARG A 116 29.08 24.91 -2.74
CA ARG A 116 28.88 24.86 -1.29
C ARG A 116 28.34 23.52 -0.81
N LEU A 117 27.44 22.87 -1.56
CA LEU A 117 26.93 21.53 -1.25
C LEU A 117 28.05 20.48 -1.27
N LEU A 118 28.98 20.58 -2.22
CA LEU A 118 30.16 19.70 -2.28
C LEU A 118 31.11 19.95 -1.11
N ASP A 119 31.35 21.21 -0.73
CA ASP A 119 32.19 21.60 0.40
C ASP A 119 31.62 21.12 1.75
N THR A 120 30.30 21.25 1.94
CA THR A 120 29.60 20.88 3.20
C THR A 120 29.70 19.38 3.55
N ARG A 121 29.97 18.51 2.56
CA ARG A 121 30.09 17.05 2.79
C ARG A 121 31.52 16.50 2.78
N GLY A 122 32.52 17.32 2.50
CA GLY A 122 33.90 16.85 2.30
C GLY A 122 34.03 15.84 1.16
N THR A 123 35.26 15.38 0.91
CA THR A 123 35.64 14.57 -0.26
C THR A 123 35.13 13.13 -0.29
N VAL A 124 34.29 12.67 0.66
CA VAL A 124 33.82 11.27 0.67
C VAL A 124 32.36 11.13 1.16
N SER A 125 31.41 11.37 0.25
CA SER A 125 30.22 10.51 0.14
C SER A 125 29.80 10.46 -1.34
N PRO A 126 30.05 9.35 -2.05
CA PRO A 126 29.74 9.21 -3.48
C PRO A 126 28.23 9.18 -3.82
N ALA A 127 27.34 9.38 -2.84
CA ALA A 127 25.93 9.01 -2.93
C ALA A 127 24.92 10.17 -2.82
N LEU A 128 25.37 11.43 -2.68
CA LEU A 128 24.46 12.58 -2.71
C LEU A 128 24.10 12.93 -4.15
N CYS A 129 22.86 12.69 -4.54
CA CYS A 129 22.32 13.09 -5.83
C CYS A 129 21.84 14.54 -5.75
N ILE A 130 22.39 15.43 -6.58
CA ILE A 130 21.94 16.81 -6.73
C ILE A 130 21.21 16.92 -8.06
N GLN A 131 19.96 17.37 -8.03
CA GLN A 131 19.12 17.53 -9.21
C GLN A 131 18.52 18.93 -9.25
N TYR A 132 18.42 19.50 -10.44
CA TYR A 132 17.79 20.79 -10.66
C TYR A 132 16.32 20.60 -11.02
N VAL A 133 15.44 21.47 -10.52
CA VAL A 133 14.02 21.40 -10.83
C VAL A 133 13.64 22.52 -11.80
N ASP A 134 13.00 22.14 -12.90
CA ASP A 134 12.43 23.11 -13.82
C ASP A 134 11.27 23.87 -13.13
N ALA A 135 11.54 25.09 -12.69
CA ALA A 135 10.66 25.85 -11.80
C ALA A 135 9.44 26.48 -12.49
N ALA A 136 9.26 26.27 -13.80
CA ALA A 136 8.18 26.90 -14.58
C ALA A 136 6.76 26.65 -14.05
N ILE A 137 6.57 25.62 -13.21
CA ILE A 137 5.26 25.16 -12.72
C ILE A 137 5.19 25.18 -11.17
N LEU A 138 6.30 25.45 -10.49
CA LEU A 138 6.53 25.07 -9.10
C LEU A 138 5.99 26.09 -8.07
N VAL A 139 5.88 27.36 -8.46
CA VAL A 139 5.57 28.49 -7.57
C VAL A 139 4.16 28.41 -6.97
N ASP A 140 3.21 27.75 -7.65
CA ASP A 140 1.82 27.59 -7.21
C ASP A 140 1.50 26.17 -6.66
N MET A 141 2.52 25.31 -6.49
CA MET A 141 2.32 23.90 -6.18
C MET A 141 2.43 23.54 -4.68
N PHE A 142 3.07 24.34 -3.82
CA PHE A 142 3.53 23.83 -2.52
C PHE A 142 3.48 24.80 -1.33
N PRO A 143 2.45 24.71 -0.48
CA PRO A 143 2.53 25.06 0.93
C PRO A 143 2.73 23.79 1.78
N LEU A 144 3.83 23.04 1.57
CA LEU A 144 4.03 21.76 2.29
C LEU A 144 4.72 21.96 3.65
N VAL A 145 3.97 21.65 4.72
CA VAL A 145 4.52 21.38 6.06
C VAL A 145 5.10 19.95 6.11
N GLU A 146 4.41 19.00 5.48
CA GLU A 146 4.82 17.62 5.17
C GLU A 146 4.07 17.20 3.88
N PRO A 147 4.63 16.37 2.98
CA PRO A 147 3.93 15.98 1.77
C PRO A 147 2.71 15.14 2.14
N PRO A 148 1.47 15.51 1.74
CA PRO A 148 0.34 14.62 1.87
C PRO A 148 0.62 13.39 1.02
N LEU A 149 0.47 12.17 1.56
CA LEU A 149 0.79 10.86 0.95
C LEU A 149 -0.08 10.49 -0.29
N VAL A 150 -0.37 11.46 -1.15
CA VAL A 150 -0.99 11.35 -2.46
C VAL A 150 0.09 11.34 -3.54
N SER A 151 -0.19 10.74 -4.68
CA SER A 151 0.69 10.76 -5.86
C SER A 151 0.15 11.75 -6.89
N LEU A 152 1.00 12.50 -7.56
CA LEU A 152 0.64 13.41 -8.65
C LEU A 152 0.94 12.79 -10.01
N ILE A 153 -0.02 12.88 -10.92
CA ILE A 153 0.12 12.52 -12.32
C ILE A 153 -0.24 13.75 -13.14
N GLU A 154 0.73 14.21 -13.94
CA GLU A 154 0.52 15.28 -14.89
C GLU A 154 -0.08 14.73 -16.19
N THR A 155 -1.02 15.49 -16.73
CA THR A 155 -1.73 15.18 -17.97
C THR A 155 -1.85 16.44 -18.83
N SER A 156 -2.15 16.26 -20.12
CA SER A 156 -2.44 17.40 -21.01
C SER A 156 -3.66 18.22 -20.58
N ARG A 157 -4.53 17.66 -19.72
CA ARG A 157 -5.76 18.28 -19.23
C ARG A 157 -5.63 18.86 -17.81
N GLY A 158 -4.44 18.84 -17.23
CA GLY A 158 -4.18 19.26 -15.85
C GLY A 158 -3.66 18.13 -14.99
N TRP A 159 -3.98 18.16 -13.71
CA TRP A 159 -3.34 17.34 -12.69
C TRP A 159 -4.31 16.35 -12.06
N ILE A 160 -3.87 15.10 -12.00
CA ILE A 160 -4.56 14.02 -11.31
C ILE A 160 -3.78 13.68 -10.05
N PHE A 161 -4.44 13.82 -8.91
CA PHE A 161 -3.93 13.35 -7.63
C PHE A 161 -4.52 11.97 -7.35
N LEU A 162 -3.68 11.01 -6.96
CA LEU A 162 -4.08 9.66 -6.58
C LEU A 162 -3.97 9.48 -5.07
N GLY A 163 -5.09 9.14 -4.44
CA GLY A 163 -5.18 9.03 -2.99
C GLY A 163 -6.02 7.85 -2.51
N ASN A 164 -6.29 7.87 -1.21
CA ASN A 164 -7.21 6.96 -0.54
C ASN A 164 -8.38 7.77 0.08
N ASN A 165 -9.32 7.08 0.72
CA ASN A 165 -10.46 7.73 1.37
C ASN A 165 -10.04 8.78 2.41
N LEU A 166 -8.96 8.53 3.16
CA LEU A 166 -8.47 9.47 4.18
C LEU A 166 -7.99 10.76 3.53
N HIS A 167 -7.35 10.68 2.37
CA HIS A 167 -6.90 11.85 1.61
C HIS A 167 -8.08 12.66 1.07
N ALA A 168 -9.14 11.99 0.60
CA ALA A 168 -10.33 12.67 0.07
C ALA A 168 -11.13 13.44 1.13
N GLN A 169 -10.93 13.13 2.41
CA GLN A 169 -11.59 13.78 3.54
C GLN A 169 -10.66 14.74 4.30
N ASN A 170 -9.40 14.88 3.89
CA ASN A 170 -8.42 15.65 4.62
C ASN A 170 -8.38 17.09 4.13
N ASP A 171 -8.76 18.02 5.01
CA ASP A 171 -8.79 19.46 4.72
C ASP A 171 -7.48 20.00 4.16
N LYS A 172 -6.33 19.56 4.68
CA LYS A 172 -5.02 20.00 4.16
C LYS A 172 -4.78 19.46 2.77
N VAL A 173 -5.05 18.19 2.52
CA VAL A 173 -4.89 17.59 1.18
C VAL A 173 -5.73 18.35 0.15
N VAL A 174 -7.00 18.61 0.46
CA VAL A 174 -7.94 19.21 -0.50
C VAL A 174 -7.61 20.68 -0.73
N ASN A 175 -7.40 21.46 0.34
CA ASN A 175 -7.17 22.89 0.22
C ASN A 175 -5.73 23.23 -0.25
N ASP A 176 -4.70 22.59 0.32
CA ASP A 176 -3.30 22.90 0.01
C ASP A 176 -2.93 22.49 -1.43
N LEU A 177 -3.55 21.43 -1.95
CA LEU A 177 -3.38 21.00 -3.35
C LEU A 177 -4.38 21.68 -4.30
N ALA A 178 -5.28 22.52 -3.78
CA ALA A 178 -6.34 23.20 -4.51
C ALA A 178 -7.20 22.25 -5.37
N ILE A 179 -7.60 21.11 -4.79
CA ILE A 179 -8.46 20.12 -5.46
C ILE A 179 -9.81 20.75 -5.81
N ARG A 180 -10.27 20.55 -7.06
CA ARG A 180 -11.56 21.06 -7.56
C ARG A 180 -12.58 19.97 -7.81
N SER A 181 -12.12 18.74 -8.02
CA SER A 181 -13.02 17.61 -8.22
C SER A 181 -12.49 16.36 -7.52
N ILE A 182 -13.38 15.57 -6.92
CA ILE A 182 -13.04 14.31 -6.27
C ILE A 182 -13.82 13.16 -6.94
N VAL A 183 -13.07 12.20 -7.48
CA VAL A 183 -13.60 10.97 -8.09
C VAL A 183 -13.39 9.81 -7.13
N ASN A 184 -14.48 9.22 -6.67
CA ASN A 184 -14.48 8.10 -5.74
C ASN A 184 -14.69 6.79 -6.47
N CYS A 185 -13.65 5.96 -6.49
CA CYS A 185 -13.69 4.61 -7.03
C CYS A 185 -13.91 3.54 -5.94
N SER A 186 -14.30 3.92 -4.72
CA SER A 186 -14.64 2.99 -3.65
C SER A 186 -16.07 2.46 -3.81
N SER A 187 -16.43 1.39 -3.08
CA SER A 187 -17.78 0.77 -3.15
C SER A 187 -18.81 1.51 -2.28
N THR A 188 -18.42 2.63 -1.72
CA THR A 188 -19.16 3.40 -0.72
C THR A 188 -19.23 4.82 -1.20
N ILE A 189 -20.39 5.45 -1.09
CA ILE A 189 -20.59 6.87 -1.44
C ILE A 189 -19.68 7.73 -0.54
N GLN A 190 -19.13 8.80 -1.11
CA GLN A 190 -18.30 9.75 -0.37
C GLN A 190 -19.11 10.88 0.26
N ASP A 191 -18.66 11.33 1.43
CA ASP A 191 -19.21 12.52 2.09
C ASP A 191 -18.78 13.80 1.36
N ARG A 192 -19.75 14.64 1.01
CA ARG A 192 -19.53 15.91 0.29
C ARG A 192 -19.12 17.03 1.23
N THR A 193 -17.91 16.93 1.74
CA THR A 193 -17.41 17.75 2.87
C THR A 193 -17.05 19.18 2.46
N PHE A 194 -16.45 19.34 1.28
CA PHE A 194 -15.95 20.61 0.75
C PHE A 194 -16.92 21.20 -0.27
N SER A 195 -17.39 22.43 -0.03
CA SER A 195 -18.37 23.12 -0.89
C SER A 195 -17.80 23.58 -2.24
N HIS A 196 -16.49 23.77 -2.34
CA HIS A 196 -15.80 24.21 -3.56
C HIS A 196 -15.38 23.04 -4.48
N VAL A 197 -15.77 21.82 -4.14
CA VAL A 197 -15.35 20.58 -4.80
C VAL A 197 -16.55 19.92 -5.45
N ASP A 198 -16.39 19.52 -6.71
CA ASP A 198 -17.35 18.67 -7.41
C ASP A 198 -17.07 17.18 -7.15
N TYR A 199 -18.10 16.42 -6.81
CA TYR A 199 -17.96 15.00 -6.42
C TYR A 199 -18.59 14.07 -7.45
N TYR A 200 -17.84 13.04 -7.81
CA TYR A 200 -18.29 11.96 -8.68
C TYR A 200 -18.01 10.61 -8.03
N ASP A 201 -19.05 9.78 -7.89
CA ASP A 201 -18.95 8.41 -7.36
C ASP A 201 -19.04 7.42 -8.51
N VAL A 202 -18.01 6.59 -8.68
CA VAL A 202 -18.00 5.53 -9.70
C VAL A 202 -18.90 4.39 -9.21
N THR A 203 -20.10 4.31 -9.76
CA THR A 203 -21.08 3.26 -9.41
C THR A 203 -20.96 2.07 -10.36
N VAL A 204 -20.70 0.88 -9.79
CA VAL A 204 -20.70 -0.40 -10.52
C VAL A 204 -21.93 -1.18 -10.10
N SER A 205 -22.66 -1.77 -11.05
CA SER A 205 -23.88 -2.54 -10.78
C SER A 205 -23.55 -3.86 -10.08
N THR A 206 -24.39 -4.25 -9.13
CA THR A 206 -24.29 -5.54 -8.42
C THR A 206 -24.79 -6.72 -9.26
N GLU A 207 -25.59 -6.48 -10.29
CA GLU A 207 -26.22 -7.54 -11.10
C GLU A 207 -25.32 -8.05 -12.23
N ASN A 208 -24.54 -7.15 -12.85
CA ASN A 208 -23.52 -7.50 -13.84
C ASN A 208 -22.23 -6.68 -13.59
N PRO A 209 -21.37 -7.09 -12.65
CA PRO A 209 -20.22 -6.31 -12.22
C PRO A 209 -19.19 -6.05 -13.32
N GLU A 210 -19.01 -6.98 -14.25
CA GLU A 210 -18.02 -6.84 -15.33
C GLU A 210 -18.47 -5.79 -16.35
N GLU A 211 -19.64 -5.97 -16.98
CA GLU A 211 -20.17 -5.05 -17.99
C GLU A 211 -20.43 -3.65 -17.43
N SER A 212 -20.93 -3.57 -16.20
CA SER A 212 -21.16 -2.27 -15.55
C SER A 212 -19.87 -1.55 -15.15
N THR A 213 -18.76 -2.27 -14.90
CA THR A 213 -17.45 -1.64 -14.66
C THR A 213 -16.94 -0.95 -15.93
N PHE A 214 -17.10 -1.55 -17.10
CA PHE A 214 -16.70 -0.94 -18.38
C PHE A 214 -17.37 0.40 -18.61
N LYS A 215 -18.70 0.45 -18.41
CA LYS A 215 -19.50 1.64 -18.59
C LYS A 215 -19.18 2.70 -17.53
N ALA A 216 -19.07 2.30 -16.27
CA ALA A 216 -18.73 3.20 -15.17
C ALA A 216 -17.36 3.86 -15.36
N PHE A 217 -16.39 3.15 -15.93
CA PHE A 217 -15.08 3.71 -16.25
C PHE A 217 -15.15 4.72 -17.39
N ASP A 218 -15.95 4.46 -18.43
CA ASP A 218 -16.17 5.43 -19.51
C ASP A 218 -16.82 6.73 -18.99
N GLU A 219 -17.86 6.60 -18.16
CA GLU A 219 -18.56 7.73 -17.55
C GLU A 219 -17.63 8.52 -16.61
N ALA A 220 -16.82 7.82 -15.80
CA ALA A 220 -15.85 8.44 -14.91
C ALA A 220 -14.74 9.16 -15.68
N VAL A 221 -14.22 8.58 -16.76
CA VAL A 221 -13.25 9.26 -17.64
C VAL A 221 -13.86 10.49 -18.28
N ALA A 222 -15.10 10.40 -18.79
CA ALA A 222 -15.78 11.55 -19.37
C ALA A 222 -15.97 12.68 -18.35
N TYR A 223 -16.33 12.33 -17.10
CA TYR A 223 -16.36 13.30 -15.99
C TYR A 223 -14.98 13.92 -15.76
N MET A 224 -13.92 13.11 -15.64
CA MET A 224 -12.55 13.58 -15.43
C MET A 224 -12.05 14.48 -16.57
N GLU A 225 -12.45 14.22 -17.81
CA GLU A 225 -12.12 15.06 -18.97
C GLU A 225 -12.83 16.42 -18.92
N SER A 226 -14.05 16.46 -18.37
CA SER A 226 -14.83 17.69 -18.18
C SER A 226 -14.47 18.48 -16.91
N ALA A 227 -13.86 17.80 -15.94
CA ALA A 227 -13.48 18.38 -14.67
C ALA A 227 -12.32 19.37 -14.83
N GLN A 228 -12.25 20.36 -13.93
CA GLN A 228 -11.19 21.38 -13.91
C GLN A 228 -9.81 20.76 -13.64
N SER A 229 -8.74 21.55 -13.81
CA SER A 229 -7.33 21.14 -13.89
C SER A 229 -6.71 20.44 -12.66
N ARG A 230 -7.48 20.07 -11.62
CA ARG A 230 -6.99 19.45 -10.37
C ARG A 230 -8.00 18.45 -9.79
N VAL A 231 -7.88 17.19 -10.18
CA VAL A 231 -8.80 16.10 -9.82
C VAL A 231 -8.14 15.14 -8.84
N LEU A 232 -8.77 14.86 -7.70
CA LEU A 232 -8.35 13.78 -6.80
C LEU A 232 -9.15 12.52 -7.10
N VAL A 233 -8.48 11.48 -7.58
CA VAL A 233 -9.05 10.15 -7.80
C VAL A 233 -8.63 9.24 -6.66
N HIS A 234 -9.60 8.65 -5.96
CA HIS A 234 -9.32 7.81 -4.79
C HIS A 234 -10.12 6.53 -4.76
N SER A 235 -9.66 5.58 -3.96
CA SER A 235 -10.42 4.38 -3.59
C SER A 235 -10.11 4.05 -2.13
N THR A 236 -10.65 2.96 -1.59
CA THR A 236 -10.48 2.61 -0.17
C THR A 236 -9.03 2.73 0.33
N TYR A 237 -8.10 2.09 -0.37
CA TYR A 237 -6.67 2.09 -0.03
C TYR A 237 -5.81 2.84 -1.05
N GLY A 238 -6.42 3.28 -2.15
CA GLY A 238 -5.70 3.94 -3.23
C GLY A 238 -4.77 3.02 -4.03
N ARG A 239 -4.95 1.69 -4.05
CA ARG A 239 -3.95 0.77 -4.68
C ARG A 239 -4.39 0.11 -5.98
N SER A 240 -5.70 -0.09 -6.19
CA SER A 240 -6.23 -0.82 -7.34
C SER A 240 -7.17 0.04 -8.17
N ARG A 241 -8.46 0.10 -7.83
CA ARG A 241 -9.53 0.71 -8.66
C ARG A 241 -9.22 2.12 -9.16
N CYS A 242 -8.80 3.02 -8.28
CA CYS A 242 -8.46 4.40 -8.68
C CYS A 242 -7.24 4.45 -9.60
N CYS A 243 -6.22 3.63 -9.34
CA CYS A 243 -5.03 3.59 -10.19
C CYS A 243 -5.38 3.03 -11.57
N THR A 244 -6.17 1.96 -11.63
CA THR A 244 -6.67 1.40 -12.90
C THR A 244 -7.50 2.41 -13.68
N LEU A 245 -8.41 3.14 -13.03
CA LEU A 245 -9.17 4.19 -13.70
C LEU A 245 -8.25 5.25 -14.31
N VAL A 246 -7.19 5.65 -13.61
CA VAL A 246 -6.22 6.62 -14.13
C VAL A 246 -5.36 6.03 -15.25
N VAL A 247 -4.98 4.74 -15.18
CA VAL A 247 -4.33 4.05 -16.32
C VAL A 247 -5.24 4.11 -17.55
N TYR A 248 -6.52 3.77 -17.38
CA TYR A 248 -7.48 3.81 -18.48
C TYR A 248 -7.71 5.23 -19.01
N PHE A 249 -7.79 6.23 -18.12
CA PHE A 249 -7.87 7.64 -18.48
C PHE A 249 -6.70 8.01 -19.40
N LEU A 250 -5.46 7.74 -18.99
CA LEU A 250 -4.26 8.04 -19.79
C LEU A 250 -4.27 7.36 -21.16
N MET A 251 -4.68 6.08 -21.22
CA MET A 251 -4.80 5.38 -22.50
C MET A 251 -5.81 6.07 -23.43
N LYS A 252 -6.97 6.46 -22.89
CA LYS A 252 -8.07 7.04 -23.67
C LYS A 252 -7.80 8.49 -24.08
N THR A 253 -7.26 9.32 -23.18
CA THR A 253 -7.15 10.77 -23.39
C THR A 253 -5.80 11.22 -23.93
N GLU A 254 -4.75 10.41 -23.72
CA GLU A 254 -3.39 10.72 -24.18
C GLU A 254 -2.87 9.71 -25.21
N SER A 255 -3.72 8.78 -25.65
CA SER A 255 -3.36 7.75 -26.63
C SER A 255 -2.13 6.92 -26.21
N MET A 256 -1.95 6.72 -24.90
CA MET A 256 -0.87 5.91 -24.37
C MET A 256 -1.19 4.41 -24.52
N SER A 257 -0.16 3.61 -24.80
CA SER A 257 -0.27 2.16 -24.67
C SER A 257 -0.60 1.78 -23.21
N LEU A 258 -1.17 0.59 -22.99
CA LEU A 258 -1.38 0.07 -21.63
C LEU A 258 -0.06 0.05 -20.84
N VAL A 259 1.04 -0.34 -21.49
CA VAL A 259 2.37 -0.39 -20.88
C VAL A 259 2.79 0.97 -20.35
N ASP A 260 2.76 1.99 -21.22
CA ASP A 260 3.22 3.33 -20.87
C ASP A 260 2.32 3.97 -19.81
N ALA A 261 1.00 3.83 -19.96
CA ALA A 261 0.03 4.37 -19.01
C ALA A 261 0.19 3.71 -17.64
N TYR A 262 0.31 2.38 -17.60
CA TYR A 262 0.51 1.64 -16.36
C TYR A 262 1.80 2.04 -15.65
N HIS A 263 2.91 2.17 -16.40
CA HIS A 263 4.21 2.55 -15.85
C HIS A 263 4.28 4.00 -15.40
N ARG A 264 3.56 4.92 -16.05
CA ARG A 264 3.41 6.29 -15.57
C ARG A 264 2.73 6.34 -14.20
N VAL A 265 1.65 5.57 -14.02
CA VAL A 265 0.95 5.47 -12.74
C VAL A 265 1.82 4.75 -11.69
N LEU A 266 2.44 3.63 -12.04
CA LEU A 266 3.30 2.84 -11.14
C LEU A 266 4.50 3.65 -10.63
N SER A 267 5.15 4.43 -11.51
CA SER A 267 6.29 5.26 -11.12
C SER A 267 5.90 6.39 -10.18
N SER A 268 4.69 6.92 -10.32
CA SER A 268 4.13 7.95 -9.42
C SER A 268 3.64 7.34 -8.10
N ARG A 269 3.14 6.10 -8.16
CA ARG A 269 2.55 5.36 -7.04
C ARG A 269 3.10 3.93 -6.95
N PRO A 270 4.29 3.74 -6.37
CA PRO A 270 5.00 2.45 -6.34
C PRO A 270 4.29 1.31 -5.60
N ASN A 271 3.35 1.64 -4.69
CA ASN A 271 2.54 0.67 -3.95
C ASN A 271 1.21 0.33 -4.65
N MET A 272 1.06 0.71 -5.92
CA MET A 272 -0.06 0.30 -6.76
C MET A 272 -0.06 -1.23 -6.89
N MET A 273 -1.23 -1.84 -6.71
CA MET A 273 -1.48 -3.27 -6.87
C MET A 273 -2.91 -3.46 -7.41
N PRO A 274 -3.12 -3.36 -8.73
CA PRO A 274 -4.39 -3.68 -9.35
C PRO A 274 -4.69 -5.18 -9.23
N ARG A 275 -5.95 -5.56 -9.04
CA ARG A 275 -6.37 -6.96 -9.05
C ARG A 275 -6.29 -7.54 -10.47
N ASP A 276 -5.99 -8.83 -10.60
CA ASP A 276 -5.91 -9.50 -11.89
C ASP A 276 -7.18 -9.35 -12.73
N ALA A 277 -8.36 -9.55 -12.12
CA ALA A 277 -9.65 -9.37 -12.80
C ALA A 277 -9.85 -7.93 -13.35
N ILE A 278 -9.24 -6.92 -12.75
CA ILE A 278 -9.31 -5.52 -13.22
C ILE A 278 -8.26 -5.26 -14.31
N LEU A 279 -7.17 -6.02 -14.34
CA LEU A 279 -6.17 -5.96 -15.40
C LEU A 279 -6.72 -6.53 -16.72
N ASP A 280 -7.53 -7.58 -16.65
CA ASP A 280 -8.24 -8.11 -17.83
C ASP A 280 -9.16 -7.06 -18.47
N ILE A 281 -9.80 -6.22 -17.66
CA ILE A 281 -10.59 -5.09 -18.13
C ILE A 281 -9.72 -4.09 -18.89
N LEU A 282 -8.53 -3.77 -18.37
CA LEU A 282 -7.59 -2.87 -19.06
C LEU A 282 -7.12 -3.44 -20.41
N LEU A 283 -6.84 -4.74 -20.48
CA LEU A 283 -6.47 -5.41 -21.73
C LEU A 283 -7.60 -5.35 -22.77
N GLN A 284 -8.84 -5.57 -22.34
CA GLN A 284 -10.02 -5.44 -23.21
C GLN A 284 -10.23 -3.98 -23.65
N LYS A 285 -10.04 -3.01 -22.76
CA LYS A 285 -10.11 -1.58 -23.09
C LYS A 285 -9.02 -1.16 -24.07
N GLU A 286 -7.81 -1.69 -23.94
CA GLU A 286 -6.72 -1.44 -24.90
C GLU A 286 -7.12 -1.90 -26.31
N ARG A 287 -7.64 -3.14 -26.42
CA ARG A 287 -8.17 -3.66 -27.70
C ARG A 287 -9.29 -2.80 -28.27
N PHE A 288 -10.19 -2.32 -27.41
CA PHE A 288 -11.28 -1.45 -27.84
C PHE A 288 -10.77 -0.09 -28.35
N LEU A 289 -9.75 0.48 -27.71
CA LEU A 289 -9.19 1.79 -28.08
C LEU A 289 -8.28 1.74 -29.31
N PHE A 290 -7.46 0.69 -29.44
CA PHE A 290 -6.38 0.63 -30.44
C PHE A 290 -6.52 -0.50 -31.45
N GLY A 291 -7.55 -1.35 -31.33
CA GLY A 291 -7.79 -2.51 -32.19
C GLY A 291 -6.96 -3.75 -31.82
N THR A 292 -5.93 -3.59 -31.00
CA THR A 292 -5.06 -4.66 -30.48
C THR A 292 -4.67 -4.37 -29.03
N SER A 293 -4.22 -5.39 -28.31
CA SER A 293 -3.59 -5.25 -27.00
C SER A 293 -2.07 -5.39 -27.12
N SER A 294 -1.34 -4.73 -26.22
CA SER A 294 0.13 -4.82 -26.08
C SER A 294 0.63 -6.26 -25.80
N PHE A 295 -0.30 -7.17 -25.51
CA PHE A 295 -0.09 -8.53 -25.01
C PHE A 295 -0.96 -9.58 -25.74
N ASP A 296 -1.31 -9.37 -27.01
CA ASP A 296 -2.05 -10.34 -27.84
C ASP A 296 -1.18 -11.48 -28.42
N ASP A 297 0.12 -11.48 -28.14
CA ASP A 297 1.09 -12.51 -28.53
C ASP A 297 1.07 -13.73 -27.59
N GLU A 298 1.65 -14.86 -28.02
CA GLU A 298 1.70 -16.11 -27.21
C GLU A 298 2.36 -15.90 -25.84
N ASP A 299 3.29 -14.94 -25.74
CA ASP A 299 4.00 -14.56 -24.51
C ASP A 299 3.34 -13.38 -23.77
N GLY A 300 2.19 -12.89 -24.23
CA GLY A 300 1.56 -11.67 -23.74
C GLY A 300 1.21 -11.72 -22.25
N ARG A 301 0.80 -12.89 -21.76
CA ARG A 301 0.56 -13.11 -20.31
C ARG A 301 1.86 -12.89 -19.51
N ASN A 302 3.04 -13.21 -20.06
CA ASN A 302 4.35 -13.06 -19.37
C ASN A 302 4.70 -11.61 -19.24
N ARG A 303 4.61 -10.93 -20.36
CA ARG A 303 4.98 -9.53 -20.48
C ARG A 303 4.01 -8.64 -19.70
N CYS A 304 2.71 -8.95 -19.67
CA CYS A 304 1.71 -8.23 -18.88
C CYS A 304 2.02 -8.32 -17.37
N LYS A 305 2.37 -9.52 -16.96
CA LYS A 305 2.81 -9.80 -15.61
C LYS A 305 4.18 -9.17 -15.24
N HIS A 306 5.08 -8.96 -16.20
CA HIS A 306 6.29 -8.15 -16.00
C HIS A 306 5.98 -6.65 -15.94
N MET A 307 5.03 -6.17 -16.75
CA MET A 307 4.56 -4.78 -16.71
C MET A 307 4.06 -4.41 -15.31
N THR A 308 3.29 -5.27 -14.65
CA THR A 308 2.72 -4.96 -13.33
C THR A 308 3.75 -4.74 -12.22
N ARG A 309 4.98 -5.25 -12.34
CA ARG A 309 6.10 -4.97 -11.41
C ARG A 309 7.11 -3.96 -11.91
N GLY A 310 6.82 -3.28 -13.02
CA GLY A 310 7.79 -2.38 -13.63
C GLY A 310 8.92 -3.09 -14.35
N GLY A 311 8.83 -4.39 -14.63
CA GLY A 311 9.86 -5.15 -15.35
C GLY A 311 10.08 -4.70 -16.79
N LEU A 312 9.14 -3.96 -17.39
CA LEU A 312 9.31 -3.33 -18.72
C LEU A 312 9.82 -1.87 -18.64
N LEU A 313 10.07 -1.33 -17.44
CA LEU A 313 10.71 -0.02 -17.30
C LEU A 313 12.18 -0.11 -17.75
N SER A 314 12.78 1.04 -18.07
CA SER A 314 14.23 1.13 -18.24
C SER A 314 14.96 0.71 -16.95
N ARG A 315 16.24 0.32 -17.05
CA ARG A 315 17.06 -0.05 -15.87
C ARG A 315 17.03 1.04 -14.79
N GLU A 316 17.09 2.29 -15.21
CA GLU A 316 17.01 3.43 -14.30
C GLU A 316 15.62 3.55 -13.66
N GLY A 317 14.55 3.36 -14.45
CA GLY A 317 13.18 3.32 -13.94
C GLY A 317 12.95 2.21 -12.91
N GLN A 318 13.49 1.01 -13.15
CA GLN A 318 13.42 -0.12 -12.22
C GLN A 318 14.16 0.16 -10.90
N ALA A 319 15.35 0.75 -10.98
CA ALA A 319 16.12 1.14 -9.80
C ALA A 319 15.37 2.18 -8.96
N ARG A 320 14.79 3.20 -9.62
CA ARG A 320 13.97 4.22 -8.97
C ARG A 320 12.73 3.62 -8.30
N LEU A 321 12.00 2.74 -9.00
CA LEU A 321 10.83 2.06 -8.46
C LEU A 321 11.19 1.23 -7.22
N THR A 322 12.28 0.45 -7.29
CA THR A 322 12.76 -0.37 -6.17
C THR A 322 13.13 0.47 -4.95
N ALA A 323 13.85 1.57 -5.17
CA ALA A 323 14.21 2.50 -4.10
C ALA A 323 12.97 3.14 -3.46
N ALA A 324 11.99 3.53 -4.27
CA ALA A 324 10.75 4.12 -3.77
C ALA A 324 9.92 3.11 -2.95
N ILE A 325 9.78 1.87 -3.39
CA ILE A 325 9.12 0.80 -2.62
C ILE A 325 9.82 0.58 -1.28
N SER A 326 11.15 0.52 -1.27
CA SER A 326 11.95 0.37 -0.06
C SER A 326 11.73 1.52 0.92
N ASN A 327 11.74 2.77 0.44
CA ASN A 327 11.54 3.94 1.30
C ASN A 327 10.10 4.02 1.85
N ILE A 328 9.09 3.63 1.08
CA ILE A 328 7.70 3.50 1.55
C ILE A 328 7.65 2.48 2.69
N HIS A 329 8.25 1.30 2.51
CA HIS A 329 8.27 0.25 3.52
C HIS A 329 8.96 0.71 4.81
N ASP A 330 10.14 1.33 4.69
CA ASP A 330 10.86 1.93 5.82
C ASP A 330 9.98 2.92 6.60
N THR A 331 9.20 3.73 5.87
CA THR A 331 8.32 4.76 6.46
C THR A 331 7.11 4.14 7.14
N GLU A 332 6.50 3.11 6.55
CA GLU A 332 5.41 2.34 7.16
C GLU A 332 5.88 1.63 8.45
N VAL A 333 7.05 0.99 8.42
CA VAL A 333 7.65 0.33 9.59
C VAL A 333 7.91 1.32 10.72
N ARG A 334 8.45 2.52 10.42
CA ARG A 334 8.66 3.57 11.42
C ARG A 334 7.35 4.09 12.01
N HIS A 335 6.32 4.29 11.20
CA HIS A 335 5.00 4.70 11.70
C HIS A 335 4.38 3.64 12.62
N LEU A 336 4.51 2.36 12.27
CA LEU A 336 4.09 1.24 13.13
C LEU A 336 4.88 1.19 14.43
N ALA A 337 6.20 1.41 14.39
CA ALA A 337 7.05 1.48 15.58
C ALA A 337 6.71 2.68 16.48
N ALA A 338 6.35 3.82 15.90
CA ALA A 338 5.94 5.01 16.64
C ALA A 338 4.57 4.83 17.33
N LYS A 339 3.62 4.15 16.68
CA LYS A 339 2.32 3.81 17.26
C LYS A 339 2.40 2.77 18.39
N ASN A 340 3.46 1.97 18.43
CA ASN A 340 3.69 0.94 19.46
C ASN A 340 4.47 1.45 20.69
N LYS A 341 4.70 2.76 20.83
CA LYS A 341 5.20 3.31 22.10
C LYS A 341 4.11 3.21 23.18
N PRO A 342 4.44 2.77 24.41
CA PRO A 342 3.47 2.65 25.49
C PRO A 342 2.87 4.03 25.80
N ILE A 343 1.55 4.16 25.61
CA ILE A 343 0.81 5.36 25.95
C ILE A 343 0.66 5.39 27.48
N HIS A 344 1.39 6.28 28.15
CA HIS A 344 1.09 6.65 29.53
C HIS A 344 -0.17 7.53 29.54
N HIS A 345 -1.31 6.96 29.94
CA HIS A 345 -2.50 7.75 30.20
C HIS A 345 -2.39 8.43 31.59
N PRO A 346 -2.71 9.73 31.70
CA PRO A 346 -2.78 10.42 32.99
C PRO A 346 -3.96 9.88 33.80
N THR A 347 -3.71 9.62 35.08
CA THR A 347 -4.68 9.11 36.06
C THR A 347 -5.76 10.16 36.31
N VAL A 348 -6.98 9.92 35.82
CA VAL A 348 -8.15 10.76 36.15
C VAL A 348 -8.84 10.18 37.38
N VAL A 349 -8.83 10.96 38.46
CA VAL A 349 -9.60 10.71 39.68
C VAL A 349 -11.05 11.09 39.40
N HIS A 350 -11.97 10.13 39.53
CA HIS A 350 -13.41 10.41 39.54
C HIS A 350 -13.98 10.23 40.95
N GLU A 351 -14.44 11.34 41.52
CA GLU A 351 -15.36 11.35 42.66
C GLU A 351 -16.71 10.77 42.23
N SER A 352 -17.38 10.05 43.14
CA SER A 352 -18.63 9.34 42.90
C SER A 352 -19.71 9.81 43.89
N PRO A 353 -20.99 9.90 43.47
CA PRO A 353 -22.11 9.81 44.39
C PRO A 353 -22.67 8.37 44.40
N THR A 354 -22.99 7.96 45.61
CA THR A 354 -23.43 6.65 46.07
C THR A 354 -24.74 6.13 45.47
N THR A 355 -24.72 4.88 44.99
CA THR A 355 -25.79 3.90 45.19
C THR A 355 -25.18 2.50 45.30
N ARG A 356 -25.33 1.88 46.47
CA ARG A 356 -24.75 0.57 46.82
C ARG A 356 -25.57 -0.56 46.21
N LEU A 357 -24.97 -1.31 45.27
CA LEU A 357 -25.33 -2.69 44.94
C LEU A 357 -24.03 -3.49 44.69
N SER A 358 -23.69 -4.36 45.65
CA SER A 358 -22.89 -5.59 45.53
C SER A 358 -21.76 -5.61 44.46
N SER A 359 -20.58 -5.06 44.79
CA SER A 359 -19.39 -5.09 43.94
C SER A 359 -18.60 -6.41 44.09
N LYS A 360 -18.95 -7.44 43.32
CA LYS A 360 -17.92 -8.40 42.89
C LYS A 360 -17.11 -7.68 41.81
N SER A 361 -15.82 -7.47 42.03
CA SER A 361 -14.92 -6.86 41.05
C SER A 361 -15.05 -7.60 39.72
N LYS A 362 -15.79 -7.03 38.75
CA LYS A 362 -15.88 -7.60 37.41
C LYS A 362 -14.48 -7.62 36.83
N ARG A 363 -14.07 -8.77 36.30
CA ARG A 363 -12.79 -8.93 35.61
C ARG A 363 -12.74 -7.94 34.45
N THR A 364 -11.69 -7.10 34.41
CA THR A 364 -11.45 -6.22 33.26
C THR A 364 -11.06 -7.08 32.06
N VAL A 365 -11.83 -6.98 30.98
CA VAL A 365 -11.54 -7.66 29.71
C VAL A 365 -10.73 -6.71 28.82
N PRO A 366 -9.52 -7.09 28.37
CA PRO A 366 -8.73 -6.25 27.47
C PRO A 366 -9.32 -6.22 26.06
N GLU A 367 -9.30 -5.04 25.45
CA GLU A 367 -9.71 -4.77 24.07
C GLU A 367 -8.52 -4.32 23.23
N SER A 368 -8.41 -4.80 21.99
CA SER A 368 -7.34 -4.39 21.06
C SER A 368 -7.74 -4.61 19.59
N SER A 369 -6.94 -4.10 18.66
CA SER A 369 -7.12 -4.33 17.23
C SER A 369 -6.06 -5.28 16.69
N VAL A 370 -6.39 -6.02 15.64
CA VAL A 370 -5.52 -7.02 15.00
C VAL A 370 -5.55 -6.92 13.49
N THR A 371 -4.46 -7.33 12.85
CA THR A 371 -4.33 -7.36 11.39
C THR A 371 -4.83 -8.70 10.81
N CYS A 372 -5.09 -8.73 9.50
CA CYS A 372 -5.42 -9.99 8.81
C CYS A 372 -4.32 -11.06 8.97
N ARG A 373 -3.03 -10.68 8.92
CA ARG A 373 -1.91 -11.61 9.15
C ARG A 373 -1.92 -12.22 10.55
N TRP A 374 -2.19 -11.38 11.56
CA TRP A 374 -2.32 -11.88 12.92
C TRP A 374 -3.46 -12.90 13.02
N LEU A 375 -4.64 -12.58 12.46
CA LEU A 375 -5.79 -13.49 12.48
C LEU A 375 -5.48 -14.78 11.73
N PHE A 376 -4.90 -14.69 10.53
CA PHE A 376 -4.52 -15.84 9.72
C PHE A 376 -3.61 -16.80 10.49
N ASN A 377 -2.51 -16.30 11.06
CA ASN A 377 -1.59 -17.12 11.87
C ASN A 377 -2.27 -17.70 13.12
N ARG A 378 -3.13 -16.91 13.75
CA ARG A 378 -3.84 -17.32 14.97
C ARG A 378 -4.83 -18.45 14.69
N LEU A 379 -5.47 -18.46 13.52
CA LEU A 379 -6.36 -19.54 13.07
C LEU A 379 -5.60 -20.86 12.92
N GLN A 380 -4.33 -20.83 12.49
CA GLN A 380 -3.52 -22.04 12.32
C GLN A 380 -3.11 -22.68 13.65
N SER A 381 -3.21 -21.95 14.76
CA SER A 381 -2.77 -22.42 16.07
C SER A 381 -3.81 -23.25 16.83
N GLY A 382 -5.04 -23.40 16.30
CA GLY A 382 -6.09 -24.20 16.95
C GLY A 382 -6.48 -23.73 18.35
N THR A 383 -6.23 -22.45 18.66
CA THR A 383 -6.26 -21.85 20.01
C THR A 383 -7.64 -21.81 20.67
N GLY A 384 -8.67 -22.29 19.97
CA GLY A 384 -10.04 -22.18 20.42
C GLY A 384 -10.43 -20.73 20.64
N MET A 385 -10.10 -19.80 19.74
CA MET A 385 -10.72 -18.46 19.77
C MET A 385 -12.18 -18.54 19.29
N LEU A 386 -13.01 -17.59 19.69
CA LEU A 386 -14.32 -17.36 19.08
C LEU A 386 -14.15 -16.30 17.99
N LEU A 387 -14.56 -16.63 16.77
CA LEU A 387 -14.53 -15.72 15.64
C LEU A 387 -15.96 -15.31 15.30
N LEU A 388 -16.25 -14.01 15.33
CA LEU A 388 -17.60 -13.47 15.13
C LEU A 388 -17.65 -12.58 13.90
N ASP A 389 -18.62 -12.85 13.02
CA ASP A 389 -18.88 -12.07 11.81
C ASP A 389 -20.10 -11.16 12.01
N ALA A 390 -19.84 -9.86 12.09
CA ALA A 390 -20.83 -8.82 12.31
C ALA A 390 -21.41 -8.23 11.01
N ARG A 391 -21.10 -8.81 9.83
CA ARG A 391 -21.71 -8.44 8.55
C ARG A 391 -23.17 -8.91 8.45
N SER A 392 -23.83 -8.54 7.36
CA SER A 392 -25.19 -9.02 7.08
C SER A 392 -25.24 -10.56 7.00
N ARG A 393 -26.42 -11.14 7.25
CA ARG A 393 -26.64 -12.59 7.11
C ARG A 393 -26.31 -13.07 5.70
N SER A 394 -26.80 -12.34 4.69
CA SER A 394 -26.54 -12.65 3.27
C SER A 394 -25.05 -12.69 2.96
N ASP A 395 -24.29 -11.67 3.37
CA ASP A 395 -22.85 -11.61 3.10
C ASP A 395 -22.06 -12.72 3.81
N PHE A 396 -22.55 -13.19 4.97
CA PHE A 396 -21.95 -14.31 5.67
C PHE A 396 -22.22 -15.64 4.96
N ASP A 397 -23.46 -15.85 4.51
CA ASP A 397 -23.88 -17.06 3.81
C ASP A 397 -23.17 -17.16 2.45
N ASP A 398 -22.99 -16.04 1.76
CA ASP A 398 -22.25 -15.97 0.50
C ASP A 398 -20.77 -16.32 0.66
N ASN A 399 -20.10 -15.69 1.65
CA ASN A 399 -18.71 -15.99 1.94
C ASN A 399 -18.28 -15.51 3.32
N CYS A 400 -17.61 -16.34 4.11
CA CYS A 400 -17.11 -15.98 5.44
C CYS A 400 -15.77 -16.65 5.77
N ILE A 401 -15.14 -16.23 6.86
CA ILE A 401 -13.97 -16.94 7.38
C ILE A 401 -14.48 -18.24 8.03
N PRO A 402 -13.88 -19.40 7.71
CA PRO A 402 -14.30 -20.66 8.30
C PRO A 402 -14.35 -20.60 9.82
N THR A 403 -15.34 -21.26 10.42
CA THR A 403 -15.62 -21.28 11.88
C THR A 403 -16.17 -19.97 12.46
N ALA A 404 -16.34 -18.92 11.65
CA ALA A 404 -16.99 -17.70 12.12
C ALA A 404 -18.47 -17.95 12.48
N ILE A 405 -18.91 -17.29 13.55
CA ILE A 405 -20.30 -17.29 14.01
C ILE A 405 -20.92 -15.99 13.55
N SER A 406 -22.05 -16.06 12.84
CA SER A 406 -22.66 -14.84 12.30
C SER A 406 -23.62 -14.20 13.28
N ILE A 407 -23.34 -12.93 13.55
CA ILE A 407 -23.98 -12.07 14.53
C ILE A 407 -24.43 -10.77 13.83
N PRO A 408 -25.41 -10.83 12.91
CA PRO A 408 -25.88 -9.65 12.19
C PRO A 408 -26.50 -8.62 13.15
N ALA A 409 -26.60 -7.37 12.68
CA ALA A 409 -27.17 -6.28 13.48
C ALA A 409 -28.62 -6.59 13.89
N THR A 410 -28.95 -6.35 15.16
CA THR A 410 -30.29 -6.55 15.72
C THR A 410 -30.92 -5.22 16.14
N HIS A 411 -32.25 -5.19 16.26
CA HIS A 411 -32.96 -3.98 16.69
C HIS A 411 -32.66 -3.55 18.13
N THR A 412 -32.20 -4.49 18.97
CA THR A 412 -31.90 -4.22 20.38
C THR A 412 -30.46 -4.64 20.69
N ALA A 413 -29.66 -3.71 21.20
CA ALA A 413 -28.26 -3.96 21.54
C ALA A 413 -28.14 -4.67 22.91
N THR A 414 -28.61 -5.91 23.01
CA THR A 414 -28.44 -6.78 24.18
C THR A 414 -27.80 -8.10 23.80
N LEU A 415 -27.06 -8.72 24.72
CA LEU A 415 -26.41 -10.00 24.44
C LEU A 415 -27.44 -11.11 24.18
N ASP A 416 -28.57 -11.10 24.90
CA ASP A 416 -29.68 -12.03 24.66
C ASP A 416 -30.26 -11.86 23.25
N ALA A 417 -30.40 -10.63 22.74
CA ALA A 417 -30.84 -10.40 21.37
C ALA A 417 -29.83 -10.90 20.34
N VAL A 418 -28.53 -10.76 20.60
CA VAL A 418 -27.46 -11.33 19.76
C VAL A 418 -27.54 -12.86 19.75
N GLU A 419 -27.69 -13.48 20.91
CA GLU A 419 -27.80 -14.94 21.05
C GLU A 419 -29.04 -15.50 20.34
N ASN A 420 -30.18 -14.80 20.45
CA ASN A 420 -31.42 -15.18 19.77
C ASN A 420 -31.40 -14.96 18.25
N ALA A 421 -30.50 -14.11 17.75
CA ALA A 421 -30.33 -13.84 16.32
C ALA A 421 -29.32 -14.79 15.63
N LEU A 422 -28.67 -15.68 16.38
CA LEU A 422 -27.78 -16.70 15.84
C LEU A 422 -28.55 -17.70 14.98
N LEU A 423 -27.86 -18.32 14.02
CA LEU A 423 -28.41 -19.47 13.31
C LEU A 423 -28.69 -20.60 14.31
N PRO A 424 -29.78 -21.37 14.16
CA PRO A 424 -30.12 -22.48 15.06
C PRO A 424 -28.96 -23.46 15.26
N GLU A 425 -28.25 -23.78 14.18
CA GLU A 425 -27.07 -24.63 14.17
C GLU A 425 -25.84 -24.00 14.86
N GLN A 426 -25.76 -22.67 14.95
CA GLN A 426 -24.66 -21.95 15.59
C GLN A 426 -24.93 -21.55 17.05
N ALA A 427 -26.19 -21.58 17.50
CA ALA A 427 -26.59 -21.10 18.82
C ALA A 427 -25.77 -21.75 19.97
N HIS A 428 -25.45 -23.04 19.83
CA HIS A 428 -24.68 -23.78 20.82
C HIS A 428 -23.19 -23.38 20.90
N LEU A 429 -22.66 -22.69 19.88
CA LEU A 429 -21.24 -22.30 19.76
C LEU A 429 -20.91 -21.02 20.55
N PHE A 430 -21.90 -20.17 20.79
CA PHE A 430 -21.72 -18.87 21.43
C PHE A 430 -22.48 -18.73 22.75
N THR A 431 -22.67 -19.80 23.52
CA THR A 431 -23.26 -19.70 24.87
C THR A 431 -22.28 -19.09 25.88
N ALA A 432 -22.76 -18.56 27.01
CA ALA A 432 -21.91 -18.06 28.10
C ALA A 432 -20.82 -19.07 28.55
N LYS A 433 -21.17 -20.36 28.62
CA LYS A 433 -20.22 -21.45 28.92
C LYS A 433 -19.14 -21.57 27.84
N LYS A 434 -19.50 -21.38 26.57
CA LYS A 434 -18.56 -21.44 25.44
C LYS A 434 -17.75 -20.17 25.26
N ARG A 435 -18.17 -19.01 25.79
CA ARG A 435 -17.39 -17.76 25.78
C ARG A 435 -16.32 -17.68 26.86
N LYS A 436 -16.57 -18.33 28.00
CA LYS A 436 -15.73 -18.24 29.20
C LYS A 436 -14.24 -18.52 28.91
N LEU A 437 -13.38 -17.57 29.30
CA LEU A 437 -11.91 -17.58 29.16
C LEU A 437 -11.37 -17.68 27.72
N ARG A 438 -12.21 -17.49 26.70
CA ARG A 438 -11.76 -17.52 25.30
C ARG A 438 -11.46 -16.13 24.79
N GLU A 439 -10.52 -16.06 23.86
CA GLU A 439 -10.26 -14.87 23.06
C GLU A 439 -11.38 -14.74 22.03
N VAL A 440 -12.01 -13.56 21.95
CA VAL A 440 -13.04 -13.26 20.96
C VAL A 440 -12.46 -12.32 19.92
N VAL A 441 -12.55 -12.68 18.65
CA VAL A 441 -12.22 -11.82 17.52
C VAL A 441 -13.50 -11.46 16.80
N ILE A 442 -13.76 -10.18 16.62
CA ILE A 442 -14.94 -9.67 15.92
C ILE A 442 -14.48 -8.94 14.66
N TYR A 443 -15.10 -9.27 13.55
CA TYR A 443 -14.89 -8.57 12.29
C TYR A 443 -16.23 -8.17 11.68
N GLY A 444 -16.24 -7.06 10.96
CA GLY A 444 -17.35 -6.67 10.09
C GLY A 444 -16.83 -6.47 8.68
N TYR A 445 -17.44 -5.54 7.97
CA TYR A 445 -16.81 -4.93 6.81
C TYR A 445 -15.55 -4.16 7.25
N ALA A 446 -14.69 -3.81 6.30
CA ALA A 446 -13.55 -2.94 6.59
C ALA A 446 -14.05 -1.64 7.25
N VAL A 447 -13.59 -1.36 8.48
CA VAL A 447 -14.08 -0.22 9.25
C VAL A 447 -13.53 1.06 8.65
N LYS A 448 -14.39 1.89 8.07
CA LYS A 448 -14.08 3.30 7.87
C LYS A 448 -14.29 4.02 9.20
N VAL A 449 -13.25 4.62 9.76
CA VAL A 449 -13.42 5.60 10.84
C VAL A 449 -14.00 6.87 10.20
N SER A 450 -15.33 6.99 10.15
CA SER A 450 -15.98 8.27 9.90
C SER A 450 -16.24 8.96 11.25
N LEU A 451 -15.85 10.23 11.37
CA LEU A 451 -15.94 11.02 12.62
C LEU A 451 -17.36 11.55 12.93
N LYS A 452 -18.39 11.07 12.23
CA LYS A 452 -19.79 11.47 12.47
C LYS A 452 -20.71 10.26 12.52
N GLU A 453 -21.07 9.90 13.75
CA GLU A 453 -22.26 9.12 14.16
C GLU A 453 -22.30 7.59 13.93
N LEU A 454 -22.78 6.92 14.99
CA LEU A 454 -23.03 5.49 15.23
C LEU A 454 -21.82 4.54 15.22
N LYS A 455 -21.52 4.01 16.43
CA LYS A 455 -20.53 2.97 16.68
C LYS A 455 -20.88 1.72 15.83
N PRO A 456 -19.99 1.24 14.93
CA PRO A 456 -20.27 0.07 14.10
C PRO A 456 -20.69 -1.14 14.92
N TRP A 457 -21.60 -1.97 14.38
CA TRP A 457 -22.21 -3.09 15.09
C TRP A 457 -21.19 -4.03 15.75
N MET A 458 -20.07 -4.31 15.10
CA MET A 458 -18.98 -5.11 15.68
C MET A 458 -18.47 -4.57 17.03
N TYR A 459 -18.38 -3.25 17.18
CA TYR A 459 -17.94 -2.63 18.43
C TYR A 459 -19.07 -2.56 19.45
N VAL A 460 -20.34 -2.53 19.02
CA VAL A 460 -21.50 -2.67 19.91
C VAL A 460 -21.48 -4.06 20.55
N VAL A 461 -21.36 -5.12 19.74
CA VAL A 461 -21.25 -6.50 20.23
C VAL A 461 -20.02 -6.67 21.11
N GLY A 462 -18.87 -6.13 20.71
CA GLY A 462 -17.66 -6.16 21.53
C GLY A 462 -17.86 -5.53 22.91
N SER A 463 -18.56 -4.39 22.98
CA SER A 463 -18.88 -3.74 24.26
C SER A 463 -19.79 -4.60 25.15
N LEU A 464 -20.76 -5.29 24.56
CA LEU A 464 -21.64 -6.21 25.29
C LEU A 464 -20.87 -7.41 25.86
N VAL A 465 -19.97 -8.00 25.06
CA VAL A 465 -19.12 -9.12 25.46
C VAL A 465 -18.11 -8.71 26.56
N VAL A 466 -17.56 -7.51 26.47
CA VAL A 466 -16.67 -6.92 27.50
C VAL A 466 -17.43 -6.68 28.81
N ALA A 467 -18.64 -6.10 28.74
CA ALA A 467 -19.47 -5.83 29.91
C ALA A 467 -19.93 -7.11 30.64
N GLU A 468 -20.07 -8.22 29.90
CA GLU A 468 -20.34 -9.56 30.43
C GLU A 468 -19.16 -10.09 31.27
N GLY A 469 -17.92 -9.79 30.88
CA GLY A 469 -16.72 -10.09 31.66
C GLY A 469 -16.27 -11.56 31.66
N LEU A 470 -16.85 -12.42 30.81
CA LEU A 470 -16.55 -13.86 30.78
C LEU A 470 -15.32 -14.22 29.94
N VAL A 471 -15.07 -13.47 28.87
CA VAL A 471 -14.02 -13.76 27.88
C VAL A 471 -12.63 -13.38 28.41
N SER A 472 -11.56 -13.85 27.77
CA SER A 472 -10.19 -13.47 28.14
C SER A 472 -9.71 -12.18 27.48
N SER A 473 -10.20 -11.88 26.27
CA SER A 473 -9.93 -10.66 25.51
C SER A 473 -10.98 -10.50 24.41
N VAL A 474 -11.18 -9.26 23.95
CA VAL A 474 -11.89 -8.95 22.72
C VAL A 474 -10.92 -8.28 21.75
N ARG A 475 -10.92 -8.72 20.50
CA ARG A 475 -10.09 -8.14 19.44
C ARG A 475 -10.91 -7.80 18.21
N TYR A 476 -10.56 -6.70 17.56
CA TYR A 476 -11.23 -6.22 16.36
C TYR A 476 -10.33 -6.39 15.13
N LEU A 477 -10.84 -7.03 14.09
CA LEU A 477 -10.19 -7.03 12.78
C LEU A 477 -10.59 -5.76 12.02
N GLU A 478 -9.84 -4.68 12.18
CA GLU A 478 -10.19 -3.36 11.63
C GLU A 478 -10.24 -3.34 10.09
N ASP A 479 -9.31 -4.08 9.46
CA ASP A 479 -9.27 -4.24 8.00
C ASP A 479 -10.47 -5.02 7.43
N GLY A 480 -11.24 -5.68 8.30
CA GLY A 480 -12.49 -6.39 8.00
C GLY A 480 -12.35 -7.60 7.08
N PHE A 481 -13.50 -8.21 6.77
CA PHE A 481 -13.56 -9.42 5.95
C PHE A 481 -13.02 -9.21 4.53
N THR A 482 -13.33 -8.09 3.90
CA THR A 482 -12.92 -7.81 2.52
C THR A 482 -11.40 -7.89 2.35
N THR A 483 -10.65 -7.35 3.30
CA THR A 483 -9.18 -7.40 3.27
C THR A 483 -8.66 -8.80 3.58
N PHE A 484 -9.32 -9.52 4.50
CA PHE A 484 -8.97 -10.91 4.81
C PHE A 484 -9.17 -11.81 3.59
N HIS A 485 -10.33 -11.75 2.95
CA HIS A 485 -10.64 -12.51 1.73
C HIS A 485 -9.68 -12.17 0.58
N PHE A 486 -9.31 -10.90 0.43
CA PHE A 486 -8.33 -10.51 -0.59
C PHE A 486 -6.95 -11.13 -0.35
N ARG A 487 -6.49 -11.18 0.91
CA ARG A 487 -5.17 -11.72 1.26
C ARG A 487 -5.13 -13.24 1.30
N TYR A 488 -6.22 -13.86 1.73
CA TYR A 488 -6.33 -15.30 1.92
C TYR A 488 -7.61 -15.84 1.27
N PRO A 489 -7.78 -15.68 -0.06
CA PRO A 489 -9.01 -16.08 -0.75
C PRO A 489 -9.28 -17.58 -0.58
N PHE A 490 -8.20 -18.37 -0.53
CA PHE A 490 -8.21 -19.81 -0.28
C PHE A 490 -8.66 -20.22 1.14
N TYR A 491 -8.77 -19.26 2.06
CA TYR A 491 -9.17 -19.48 3.45
C TYR A 491 -10.54 -18.86 3.73
N THR A 492 -11.48 -19.06 2.81
CA THR A 492 -12.86 -18.56 2.91
C THR A 492 -13.86 -19.65 2.55
N SER A 493 -15.07 -19.62 3.13
CA SER A 493 -16.08 -20.65 2.93
C SER A 493 -16.39 -20.89 1.45
N GLN A 494 -16.50 -19.81 0.67
CA GLN A 494 -16.75 -19.87 -0.76
C GLN A 494 -15.69 -20.69 -1.52
N PHE A 495 -14.41 -20.46 -1.24
CA PHE A 495 -13.33 -21.21 -1.89
C PHE A 495 -13.34 -22.69 -1.48
N LEU A 496 -13.67 -22.97 -0.22
CA LEU A 496 -13.64 -24.32 0.32
C LEU A 496 -14.79 -25.15 -0.23
N PHE A 497 -16.00 -24.58 -0.32
CA PHE A 497 -17.16 -25.26 -0.91
C PHE A 497 -17.06 -25.44 -2.43
N ALA A 498 -16.41 -24.51 -3.13
CA ALA A 498 -16.18 -24.64 -4.58
C ALA A 498 -15.28 -25.83 -4.92
N ASN A 499 -14.31 -26.17 -4.06
CA ASN A 499 -13.36 -27.25 -4.30
C ASN A 499 -13.80 -28.62 -3.76
N THR A 500 -14.95 -28.72 -3.09
CA THR A 500 -15.50 -30.00 -2.59
C THR A 500 -16.43 -30.71 -3.58
N ILE A 501 -16.67 -30.13 -4.75
CA ILE A 501 -17.65 -30.66 -5.73
C ILE A 501 -17.05 -31.78 -6.61
N ASP A 502 -15.71 -31.93 -6.63
CA ASP A 502 -15.02 -32.91 -7.49
C ASP A 502 -14.67 -34.25 -6.81
N ASP A 503 -14.82 -34.41 -5.49
CA ASP A 503 -14.51 -35.65 -4.77
C ASP A 503 -15.80 -36.30 -4.22
N ASP A 504 -16.34 -37.25 -4.99
CA ASP A 504 -17.65 -37.91 -4.80
C ASP A 504 -17.68 -38.98 -3.68
N ASP A 505 -16.70 -38.99 -2.78
CA ASP A 505 -16.57 -40.01 -1.73
C ASP A 505 -16.09 -39.36 -0.42
N ASP A 506 -17.02 -38.93 0.44
CA ASP A 506 -17.25 -39.50 1.77
C ASP A 506 -18.02 -38.55 2.73
N ARG A 507 -19.11 -39.06 3.30
CA ARG A 507 -20.12 -38.33 4.10
C ARG A 507 -19.71 -37.97 5.55
N HIS A 508 -18.42 -37.86 5.85
CA HIS A 508 -17.93 -37.65 7.22
C HIS A 508 -17.09 -36.37 7.46
N HIS A 509 -16.99 -35.45 6.49
CA HIS A 509 -16.04 -34.31 6.54
C HIS A 509 -16.57 -32.95 7.05
N HIS A 510 -17.71 -32.90 7.76
CA HIS A 510 -18.33 -31.64 8.22
C HIS A 510 -17.50 -30.78 9.22
N HIS A 511 -16.30 -31.21 9.63
CA HIS A 511 -15.44 -30.50 10.58
C HIS A 511 -14.01 -30.17 10.08
N LEU A 512 -13.68 -30.43 8.81
CA LEU A 512 -12.30 -30.30 8.29
C LEU A 512 -12.08 -29.19 7.26
N LEU A 513 -13.09 -28.33 7.06
CA LEU A 513 -13.15 -27.37 5.95
C LEU A 513 -12.01 -26.36 5.85
N ALA A 514 -11.11 -26.21 6.83
CA ALA A 514 -10.01 -25.24 6.76
C ALA A 514 -8.60 -25.86 6.79
N ARG A 515 -8.50 -27.19 6.60
CA ARG A 515 -7.23 -27.93 6.63
C ARG A 515 -6.88 -28.44 5.23
N THR A 516 -5.60 -28.32 4.89
CA THR A 516 -5.01 -28.91 3.69
C THR A 516 -4.60 -30.36 3.97
N GLN A 517 -4.46 -31.18 2.93
CA GLN A 517 -3.95 -32.55 3.06
C GLN A 517 -2.47 -32.62 2.62
N SER A 518 -1.69 -33.45 3.33
CA SER A 518 -0.35 -33.87 2.95
C SER A 518 -0.24 -35.37 3.18
N GLY A 519 -0.39 -36.17 2.12
CA GLY A 519 -0.53 -37.62 2.24
C GLY A 519 -1.78 -37.97 3.06
N THR A 520 -1.61 -38.73 4.15
CA THR A 520 -2.71 -39.12 5.06
C THR A 520 -2.96 -38.11 6.20
N HIS A 521 -2.20 -37.00 6.25
CA HIS A 521 -2.27 -36.03 7.36
C HIS A 521 -3.02 -34.76 6.99
N ASN A 522 -3.90 -34.31 7.89
CA ASN A 522 -4.55 -32.99 7.82
C ASN A 522 -3.63 -31.91 8.42
N VAL A 523 -3.27 -30.92 7.64
CA VAL A 523 -2.32 -29.85 8.00
C VAL A 523 -2.98 -28.49 7.87
N ASN A 524 -2.74 -27.62 8.84
CA ASN A 524 -3.08 -26.20 8.75
C ASN A 524 -2.15 -25.50 7.74
N TYR A 525 -2.36 -24.21 7.46
CA TYR A 525 -1.39 -23.45 6.68
C TYR A 525 -0.17 -23.06 7.55
N PRO A 526 1.02 -22.85 6.95
CA PRO A 526 2.17 -22.29 7.65
C PRO A 526 1.90 -20.85 8.11
N ASN A 527 2.64 -20.41 9.13
CA ASN A 527 2.53 -19.04 9.62
C ASN A 527 3.22 -18.07 8.66
N GLU A 528 2.55 -16.99 8.32
CA GLU A 528 3.11 -15.90 7.53
C GLU A 528 3.96 -14.99 8.44
N ILE A 529 5.25 -14.87 8.12
CA ILE A 529 6.23 -14.04 8.84
C ILE A 529 6.34 -12.66 8.18
N LEU A 530 6.42 -12.63 6.85
CA LEU A 530 6.45 -11.41 6.04
C LEU A 530 5.31 -11.45 5.03
N ASP A 531 4.62 -10.32 4.86
CA ASP A 531 3.39 -10.22 4.07
C ASP A 531 3.59 -10.74 2.63
N GLY A 532 2.86 -11.79 2.28
CA GLY A 532 2.84 -12.44 0.96
C GLY A 532 4.17 -13.03 0.52
N PHE A 533 5.15 -13.18 1.43
CA PHE A 533 6.54 -13.43 1.03
C PHE A 533 7.22 -14.56 1.79
N LEU A 534 7.20 -14.53 3.12
CA LEU A 534 7.95 -15.49 3.93
C LEU A 534 7.01 -16.23 4.86
N TYR A 535 6.97 -17.56 4.72
CA TYR A 535 6.14 -18.44 5.53
C TYR A 535 7.02 -19.42 6.30
N LEU A 536 6.67 -19.65 7.57
CA LEU A 536 7.32 -20.60 8.45
C LEU A 536 6.42 -21.82 8.62
N GLY A 537 6.88 -22.96 8.08
CA GLY A 537 6.16 -24.21 8.09
C GLY A 537 6.96 -25.39 8.64
N ASN A 538 6.40 -26.59 8.49
CA ASN A 538 7.03 -27.86 8.84
C ASN A 538 7.15 -28.74 7.58
N MET A 539 7.66 -29.97 7.72
CA MET A 539 7.83 -30.88 6.57
C MET A 539 6.53 -31.16 5.82
N TRP A 540 5.41 -31.27 6.55
CA TRP A 540 4.10 -31.56 5.95
C TRP A 540 3.59 -30.40 5.10
N HIS A 541 3.82 -29.15 5.53
CA HIS A 541 3.53 -27.98 4.70
C HIS A 541 4.38 -27.98 3.41
N ALA A 542 5.66 -28.31 3.53
CA ALA A 542 6.61 -28.35 2.41
C ALA A 542 6.32 -29.49 1.41
N GLN A 543 5.48 -30.46 1.77
CA GLN A 543 5.06 -31.58 0.92
C GLN A 543 3.61 -31.47 0.44
N SER A 544 2.85 -30.47 0.89
CA SER A 544 1.44 -30.31 0.51
C SER A 544 1.28 -29.51 -0.78
N PRO A 545 0.71 -30.11 -1.86
CA PRO A 545 0.47 -29.39 -3.11
C PRO A 545 -0.48 -28.21 -2.92
N SER A 546 -1.50 -28.36 -2.06
CA SER A 546 -2.47 -27.30 -1.78
C SER A 546 -1.83 -26.12 -1.05
N VAL A 547 -0.92 -26.36 -0.10
CA VAL A 547 -0.17 -25.27 0.57
C VAL A 547 0.68 -24.52 -0.43
N VAL A 548 1.47 -25.24 -1.23
CA VAL A 548 2.38 -24.63 -2.22
C VAL A 548 1.59 -23.81 -3.25
N ARG A 549 0.48 -24.34 -3.75
CA ARG A 549 -0.39 -23.66 -4.73
C ARG A 549 -1.10 -22.45 -4.15
N ASN A 550 -1.75 -22.60 -3.00
CA ASN A 550 -2.63 -21.56 -2.47
C ASN A 550 -1.86 -20.37 -1.91
N LEU A 551 -0.62 -20.58 -1.44
CA LEU A 551 0.26 -19.53 -0.91
C LEU A 551 1.28 -19.01 -1.92
N GLY A 552 1.35 -19.58 -3.13
CA GLY A 552 2.34 -19.17 -4.12
C GLY A 552 3.78 -19.48 -3.76
N ILE A 553 4.02 -20.62 -3.14
CA ILE A 553 5.37 -20.96 -2.69
C ILE A 553 6.22 -21.34 -3.91
N THR A 554 7.23 -20.51 -4.17
CA THR A 554 8.17 -20.69 -5.29
C THR A 554 9.54 -21.18 -4.83
N HIS A 555 9.86 -20.97 -3.55
CA HIS A 555 11.14 -21.32 -2.94
C HIS A 555 10.92 -21.98 -1.59
N ILE A 556 11.66 -23.06 -1.31
CA ILE A 556 11.61 -23.78 -0.03
C ILE A 556 13.03 -23.91 0.51
N VAL A 557 13.24 -23.38 1.72
CA VAL A 557 14.41 -23.72 2.52
C VAL A 557 14.09 -25.00 3.28
N ASN A 558 14.65 -26.13 2.86
CA ASN A 558 14.45 -27.41 3.50
C ASN A 558 15.49 -27.60 4.61
N ALA A 559 15.10 -27.25 5.83
CA ALA A 559 15.92 -27.43 7.03
C ALA A 559 15.72 -28.80 7.71
N SER A 560 15.01 -29.75 7.07
CA SER A 560 14.75 -31.07 7.64
C SER A 560 15.78 -32.07 7.18
N LEU A 561 16.23 -32.99 8.05
CA LEU A 561 17.25 -33.99 7.70
C LEU A 561 16.76 -34.97 6.61
N ASP A 562 15.59 -35.57 6.82
CA ASP A 562 15.13 -36.73 6.04
C ASP A 562 13.94 -36.44 5.10
N THR A 563 13.63 -35.16 4.86
CA THR A 563 12.54 -34.76 3.97
C THR A 563 13.04 -34.54 2.55
N THR A 564 12.37 -35.17 1.58
CA THR A 564 12.64 -35.02 0.15
C THR A 564 12.01 -33.75 -0.42
N ASN A 565 12.63 -33.20 -1.48
CA ASN A 565 12.16 -32.03 -2.20
C ASN A 565 11.12 -32.45 -3.26
N VAL A 566 9.84 -32.45 -2.89
CA VAL A 566 8.76 -33.07 -3.68
C VAL A 566 8.41 -32.29 -4.96
N PHE A 567 8.64 -30.98 -4.96
CA PHE A 567 8.19 -30.06 -6.03
C PHE A 567 9.32 -29.58 -6.95
N ASP A 568 10.46 -30.25 -6.94
CA ASP A 568 11.63 -29.94 -7.79
C ASP A 568 11.26 -29.92 -9.28
N LYS A 569 10.49 -30.92 -9.73
CA LYS A 569 9.98 -31.04 -11.11
C LYS A 569 8.85 -30.08 -11.43
N ALA A 570 8.25 -29.45 -10.41
CA ALA A 570 7.18 -28.47 -10.56
C ALA A 570 7.70 -27.01 -10.55
N GLY A 571 9.02 -26.82 -10.59
CA GLY A 571 9.65 -25.49 -10.68
C GLY A 571 9.85 -24.78 -9.34
N VAL A 572 9.60 -25.45 -8.21
CA VAL A 572 9.93 -24.92 -6.89
C VAL A 572 11.43 -25.05 -6.64
N LEU A 573 12.09 -23.96 -6.29
CA LEU A 573 13.51 -23.97 -5.98
C LEU A 573 13.75 -24.35 -4.53
N TYR A 574 14.80 -25.12 -4.27
CA TYR A 574 15.14 -25.59 -2.94
C TYR A 574 16.54 -25.14 -2.52
N LEU A 575 16.66 -24.79 -1.24
CA LEU A 575 17.94 -24.74 -0.54
C LEU A 575 17.90 -25.75 0.60
N GLU A 576 18.82 -26.72 0.58
CA GLU A 576 18.94 -27.70 1.65
C GLU A 576 19.85 -27.18 2.76
N VAL A 577 19.29 -27.12 3.97
CA VAL A 577 19.98 -26.66 5.18
C VAL A 577 19.90 -27.81 6.19
N LYS A 578 20.65 -28.88 5.91
CA LYS A 578 20.63 -30.12 6.71
C LYS A 578 21.37 -29.91 8.04
N ILE A 579 20.66 -29.36 9.01
CA ILE A 579 21.16 -29.08 10.36
C ILE A 579 20.59 -30.14 11.32
N LYS A 580 21.43 -30.69 12.19
CA LYS A 580 20.99 -31.54 13.30
C LYS A 580 20.53 -30.67 14.46
N ASP A 581 19.48 -31.11 15.16
CA ASP A 581 19.02 -30.49 16.40
C ASP A 581 20.00 -30.80 17.54
N ASP A 582 21.16 -30.15 17.49
CA ASP A 582 22.30 -30.35 18.38
C ASP A 582 22.92 -29.00 18.74
N ILE A 583 23.26 -28.81 20.02
CA ILE A 583 23.78 -27.54 20.55
C ILE A 583 25.15 -27.15 19.97
N HIS A 584 25.88 -28.09 19.36
CA HIS A 584 27.18 -27.88 18.72
C HIS A 584 27.07 -27.74 17.20
N ALA A 585 25.87 -27.87 16.62
CA ALA A 585 25.67 -27.67 15.19
C ALA A 585 26.04 -26.22 14.81
N ASN A 586 26.94 -26.07 13.84
CA ASN A 586 27.34 -24.75 13.33
C ASN A 586 26.27 -24.18 12.40
N ILE A 587 25.17 -23.68 12.98
CA ILE A 587 24.08 -23.06 12.23
C ILE A 587 24.50 -21.77 11.53
N GLY A 588 25.52 -21.08 12.06
CA GLY A 588 26.02 -19.81 11.53
C GLY A 588 26.57 -19.93 10.12
N ALA A 589 27.14 -21.09 9.76
CA ALA A 589 27.62 -21.36 8.40
C ALA A 589 26.51 -21.28 7.33
N TYR A 590 25.25 -21.47 7.73
CA TYR A 590 24.11 -21.47 6.82
C TYR A 590 23.39 -20.13 6.74
N PHE A 591 23.70 -19.16 7.62
CA PHE A 591 22.96 -17.89 7.66
C PHE A 591 23.09 -17.09 6.37
N GLU A 592 24.31 -16.81 5.91
CA GLU A 592 24.53 -16.00 4.70
C GLU A 592 23.99 -16.70 3.43
N PRO A 593 24.26 -17.99 3.17
CA PRO A 593 23.66 -18.69 2.02
C PRO A 593 22.13 -18.72 2.06
N THR A 594 21.54 -18.96 3.24
CA THR A 594 20.08 -19.00 3.41
C THR A 594 19.47 -17.62 3.22
N TYR A 595 20.10 -16.57 3.78
CA TYR A 595 19.69 -15.19 3.57
C TYR A 595 19.69 -14.84 2.08
N ARG A 596 20.76 -15.15 1.35
CA ARG A 596 20.84 -14.89 -0.09
C ARG A 596 19.81 -15.65 -0.90
N PHE A 597 19.51 -16.90 -0.52
CA PHE A 597 18.46 -17.68 -1.18
C PHE A 597 17.08 -17.07 -0.95
N ILE A 598 16.77 -16.65 0.28
CA ILE A 598 15.52 -15.96 0.60
C ILE A 598 15.47 -14.59 -0.13
N GLU A 599 16.57 -13.85 -0.18
CA GLU A 599 16.64 -12.56 -0.88
C GLU A 599 16.49 -12.73 -2.40
N ALA A 600 17.11 -13.76 -2.98
CA ALA A 600 16.91 -14.14 -4.37
C ALA A 600 15.44 -14.53 -4.60
N ALA A 601 14.79 -15.25 -3.69
CA ALA A 601 13.36 -15.51 -3.76
C ALA A 601 12.52 -14.23 -3.70
N LYS A 602 12.98 -13.15 -3.03
CA LYS A 602 12.33 -11.84 -3.03
C LYS A 602 12.43 -11.15 -4.39
N GLN A 603 13.60 -11.23 -5.02
CA GLN A 603 13.82 -10.76 -6.40
C GLN A 603 13.02 -11.62 -7.40
N VAL A 604 12.95 -12.93 -7.17
CA VAL A 604 12.16 -13.86 -7.97
C VAL A 604 10.66 -13.71 -7.68
N LEU A 605 10.18 -13.33 -6.50
CA LEU A 605 8.78 -12.94 -6.27
C LEU A 605 8.49 -11.57 -6.89
N THR A 606 9.48 -10.70 -7.05
CA THR A 606 9.39 -9.50 -7.90
C THR A 606 9.31 -9.89 -9.40
N LEU A 607 9.77 -11.10 -9.77
CA LEU A 607 9.69 -11.72 -11.11
C LEU A 607 8.58 -12.80 -11.27
N LEU A 608 8.00 -13.36 -10.19
CA LEU A 608 6.86 -14.32 -10.09
C LEU A 608 5.51 -13.85 -9.44
N SER A 609 5.35 -12.77 -8.65
CA SER A 609 4.08 -11.93 -8.53
C SER A 609 3.43 -11.34 -9.82
N GLY A 610 3.49 -12.11 -10.91
CA GLY A 610 3.54 -11.69 -12.30
C GLY A 610 4.55 -12.61 -13.00
N TRP A 611 4.65 -13.86 -12.57
CA TRP A 611 3.60 -14.85 -12.76
C TRP A 611 2.73 -15.34 -11.59
N THR A 612 1.72 -14.54 -11.21
CA THR A 612 0.58 -14.80 -10.28
C THR A 612 0.50 -16.15 -9.54
N CYS A 613 0.05 -16.03 -8.28
CA CYS A 613 -0.32 -17.07 -7.33
C CYS A 613 0.79 -17.44 -6.37
#